data_AF-A0A0H3ZVH0-F1
#
_entry.id   AF-A0A0H3ZVH0-F1
#
_cell.length_a   1.000
_cell.length_b   1.000
_cell.length_c   1.000
_cell.angle_alpha   90.00
_cell.angle_beta   90.00
_cell.angle_gamma   90.00
#
_symmetry.space_group_name_H-M   'P 1'
#
loop_
_entity.id
_entity.type
_entity.pdbx_description
1 polymer ?
#
loop_
_entity_poly.entity_id
_entity_poly.type
_entity_poly.pdbx_seq_one_letter_code
_entity_poly.pdbx_strand_id
1 'polypeptide(L)'
;MNDRLIENYHLLACHDLQGLQSAGVDIEEADFGVKLEEAIRSILEQLGMTVDEDLRKDINTVKDKANIIISLENDDVIVGETKSLKN
;
A
#
# COMPACT_ATOMS: atom_id res chain seq x y z
N MET A 1 0.31 -14.25 -0.75
CA MET A 1 -0.46 -13.40 0.19
C MET A 1 -0.85 -12.10 -0.49
N ASN A 2 0.09 -11.37 -1.10
CA ASN A 2 -0.22 -10.15 -1.86
C ASN A 2 -1.19 -10.38 -3.03
N ASP A 3 -1.08 -11.47 -3.79
CA ASP A 3 -2.00 -11.71 -4.92
C ASP A 3 -3.46 -11.72 -4.50
N ARG A 4 -3.79 -12.37 -3.37
CA ARG A 4 -5.15 -12.39 -2.81
C ARG A 4 -5.62 -11.01 -2.30
N LEU A 5 -4.70 -10.20 -1.78
CA LEU A 5 -5.00 -8.83 -1.36
C LEU A 5 -5.30 -7.94 -2.57
N ILE A 6 -4.58 -8.14 -3.68
CA ILE A 6 -4.79 -7.43 -4.95
C ILE A 6 -6.11 -7.88 -5.59
N GLU A 7 -6.38 -9.19 -5.65
CA GLU A 7 -7.65 -9.74 -6.15
C GLU A 7 -8.87 -9.20 -5.39
N ASN A 8 -8.72 -8.96 -4.08
CA ASN A 8 -9.76 -8.44 -3.20
C ASN A 8 -9.53 -6.96 -2.83
N TYR A 9 -8.80 -6.21 -3.66
CA TYR A 9 -8.37 -4.85 -3.34
C TYR A 9 -9.56 -3.93 -3.01
N HIS A 10 -10.72 -4.12 -3.62
CA HIS A 10 -11.91 -3.34 -3.29
C HIS A 10 -12.35 -3.47 -1.82
N LEU A 11 -12.25 -4.67 -1.23
CA LEU A 11 -12.57 -4.90 0.19
C LEU A 11 -11.50 -4.28 1.09
N LEU A 12 -10.24 -4.40 0.69
CA LEU A 12 -9.10 -3.78 1.36
C LEU A 12 -9.16 -2.24 1.31
N ALA A 13 -9.56 -1.67 0.17
CA ALA A 13 -9.73 -0.23 0.03
C ALA A 13 -10.87 0.29 0.92
N CYS A 14 -11.93 -0.50 1.12
CA CYS A 14 -13.10 -0.13 1.93
C CYS A 14 -12.97 -0.48 3.42
N HIS A 15 -11.84 -1.03 3.87
CA HIS A 15 -11.69 -1.49 5.26
C HIS A 15 -12.71 -2.56 5.70
N ASP A 16 -13.11 -3.43 4.76
CA ASP A 16 -14.10 -4.49 5.01
C ASP A 16 -13.41 -5.79 5.46
N LEU A 17 -13.09 -5.87 6.75
CA LEU A 17 -12.49 -7.06 7.36
C LEU A 17 -13.38 -8.30 7.22
N GLN A 18 -14.71 -8.15 7.31
CA GLN A 18 -15.63 -9.28 7.23
C GLN A 18 -15.69 -9.84 5.81
N GLY A 19 -15.71 -8.97 4.81
CA GLY A 19 -15.61 -9.33 3.40
C GLY A 19 -14.29 -10.05 3.11
N LEU A 20 -13.16 -9.51 3.59
CA LEU A 20 -11.84 -10.13 3.42
C LEU A 20 -11.78 -11.53 4.05
N GLN A 21 -12.27 -11.68 5.28
CA GLN A 21 -12.33 -12.97 5.95
C GLN A 21 -13.17 -13.98 5.16
N SER A 22 -14.31 -13.54 4.63
CA SER A 22 -15.20 -14.36 3.78
C SER A 22 -14.53 -14.77 2.46
N ALA A 23 -13.63 -13.93 1.93
CA ALA A 23 -12.79 -14.23 0.77
C ALA A 23 -11.56 -15.10 1.10
N GLY A 24 -11.41 -15.54 2.35
CA GLY A 24 -10.28 -16.36 2.80
C GLY A 24 -8.99 -15.57 2.98
N VAL A 25 -9.10 -14.27 3.28
CA VAL A 25 -7.99 -13.36 3.60
C VAL A 25 -8.15 -12.91 5.05
N ASP A 26 -7.28 -13.42 5.92
CA ASP A 26 -7.26 -13.05 7.33
C ASP A 26 -6.18 -11.99 7.57
N ILE A 27 -6.58 -10.86 8.16
CA ILE A 27 -5.71 -9.71 8.43
C ILE A 27 -6.05 -9.20 9.82
N GLU A 28 -5.04 -9.01 10.66
CA GLU A 28 -5.21 -8.33 11.94
C GLU A 28 -5.46 -6.84 11.73
N GLU A 29 -6.39 -6.25 12.48
CA GLU A 29 -6.69 -4.81 12.42
C GLU A 29 -5.42 -3.94 12.55
N ALA A 30 -4.48 -4.34 13.41
CA ALA A 30 -3.21 -3.64 13.61
C ALA A 30 -2.30 -3.64 12.37
N ASP A 31 -2.43 -4.66 11.51
CA ASP A 31 -1.64 -4.82 10.29
C ASP A 31 -2.36 -4.27 9.05
N PHE A 32 -3.61 -3.84 9.18
CA PHE A 32 -4.44 -3.46 8.03
C PHE A 32 -3.79 -2.37 7.17
N GLY A 33 -3.32 -1.29 7.79
CA GLY A 33 -2.69 -0.18 7.08
C GLY A 33 -1.46 -0.63 6.29
N VAL A 34 -0.63 -1.49 6.91
CA VAL A 34 0.57 -2.06 6.26
C VAL A 34 0.17 -2.95 5.09
N LYS A 35 -0.88 -3.77 5.24
CA LYS A 35 -1.37 -4.63 4.14
C LYS A 35 -1.98 -3.84 2.99
N LEU A 36 -2.64 -2.72 3.27
CA LEU A 36 -3.08 -1.79 2.24
C LEU A 36 -1.89 -1.20 1.47
N GLU A 37 -0.88 -0.70 2.17
CA GLU A 37 0.35 -0.18 1.55
C GLU A 37 1.07 -1.24 0.69
N GLU A 38 1.21 -2.46 1.19
CA GLU A 38 1.85 -3.57 0.46
C GLU A 38 1.09 -3.92 -0.83
N ALA A 39 -0.25 -3.94 -0.79
CA ALA A 39 -1.07 -4.22 -1.96
C ALA A 39 -0.94 -3.10 -3.01
N ILE A 40 -0.99 -1.83 -2.59
CA ILE A 40 -0.81 -0.69 -3.50
C ILE A 40 0.58 -0.69 -4.11
N ARG A 41 1.64 -0.93 -3.31
CA ARG A 41 3.02 -1.08 -3.80
C ARG A 41 3.10 -2.14 -4.90
N SER A 42 2.57 -3.33 -4.61
CA SER A 42 2.60 -4.45 -5.55
C SER A 42 1.85 -4.13 -6.86
N ILE A 43 0.72 -3.41 -6.77
CA ILE A 43 -0.04 -2.96 -7.96
C ILE A 43 0.80 -1.98 -8.79
N LEU A 44 1.44 -0.99 -8.16
CA LEU A 44 2.26 0.00 -8.86
C LEU A 44 3.48 -0.65 -9.55
N GLU A 45 4.14 -1.59 -8.87
CA GLU A 45 5.23 -2.38 -9.45
C GLU A 45 4.75 -3.23 -10.65
N GLN A 46 3.58 -3.86 -10.54
CA GLN A 46 2.97 -4.61 -11.66
C GLN A 46 2.60 -3.71 -12.85
N LEU A 47 2.35 -2.42 -12.61
CA LEU A 47 2.14 -1.41 -13.66
C LEU A 47 3.45 -0.87 -14.25
N GLY A 48 4.62 -1.35 -13.77
CA GLY A 48 5.93 -0.95 -14.26
C GLY A 48 6.50 0.30 -13.60
N MET A 49 5.94 0.75 -12.47
CA MET A 49 6.49 1.88 -11.72
C MET A 49 7.61 1.44 -10.79
N THR A 50 8.58 2.32 -10.56
CA THR A 50 9.71 2.08 -9.65
C THR A 50 9.35 2.55 -8.24
N VAL A 51 8.79 1.67 -7.41
CA VAL A 51 8.57 1.98 -5.99
C VAL A 51 9.90 1.92 -5.24
N ASP A 52 10.29 3.02 -4.61
CA ASP A 52 11.62 3.23 -4.03
C ASP A 52 11.57 3.19 -2.49
N GLU A 53 11.71 1.98 -1.96
CA GLU A 53 11.70 1.75 -0.51
C GLU A 53 12.96 2.23 0.21
N ASP A 54 14.08 2.31 -0.50
CA ASP A 54 15.33 2.79 0.09
C ASP A 54 15.26 4.31 0.27
N LEU A 55 14.86 5.04 -0.77
CA LEU A 55 14.64 6.48 -0.67
C LEU A 55 13.55 6.82 0.35
N ARG A 56 12.46 6.05 0.41
CA ARG A 56 11.41 6.22 1.42
C ARG A 56 11.96 6.15 2.83
N LYS A 57 12.83 5.18 3.12
CA LYS A 57 13.44 5.03 4.47
C LYS A 57 14.41 6.17 4.77
N ASP A 58 15.15 6.63 3.77
CA ASP A 58 16.15 7.68 3.91
C ASP A 58 15.52 9.05 4.19
N ILE A 59 14.36 9.36 3.59
CA ILE A 59 13.68 10.64 3.78
C ILE A 59 12.70 10.65 4.95
N ASN A 60 12.23 9.48 5.40
CA ASN A 60 11.25 9.39 6.47
C ASN A 60 11.88 9.81 7.81
N THR A 61 11.24 10.77 8.47
CA THR A 61 11.62 11.20 9.81
C THR A 61 10.65 10.67 10.86
N VAL A 62 10.94 10.94 12.14
CA VAL A 62 10.01 10.62 13.22
C VAL A 62 8.67 11.36 13.04
N LYS A 63 8.67 12.53 12.39
CA LYS A 63 7.49 13.39 12.23
C LYS A 63 6.76 13.15 10.91
N ASP A 64 7.49 12.95 9.83
CA ASP A 64 6.95 12.90 8.47
C ASP A 64 7.28 11.54 7.86
N LYS A 65 6.23 10.78 7.51
CA LYS A 65 6.35 9.44 6.95
C LYS A 65 5.51 9.32 5.69
N ALA A 66 6.16 9.24 4.54
CA ALA A 66 5.50 8.86 3.30
C ALA A 66 5.17 7.36 3.33
N ASN A 67 3.98 6.99 2.88
CA ASN A 67 3.60 5.58 2.72
C ASN A 67 4.37 4.97 1.54
N ILE A 68 4.41 5.67 0.40
CA ILE A 68 4.99 5.17 -0.87
C ILE A 68 5.81 6.29 -1.52
N ILE A 69 6.97 5.94 -2.06
CA ILE A 69 7.77 6.80 -2.94
C ILE A 69 7.92 6.11 -4.29
N ILE A 70 7.73 6.84 -5.37
CA ILE A 70 7.95 6.35 -6.73
C ILE A 70 9.00 7.23 -7.40
N SER A 71 10.10 6.63 -7.85
CA SER A 71 11.18 7.31 -8.53
C SER A 71 10.91 7.41 -10.03
N LEU A 72 11.20 8.56 -10.62
CA LEU A 72 11.05 8.86 -12.04
C LEU A 72 12.44 9.04 -12.68
N GLU A 73 12.54 8.99 -14.01
CA GLU A 73 13.84 8.98 -14.72
C GLU A 73 14.69 10.27 -14.54
N ASN A 74 14.09 11.39 -14.14
CA ASN A 74 14.76 12.70 -14.05
C ASN A 74 15.07 13.14 -12.61
N ASP A 75 15.35 12.20 -11.71
CA ASP A 75 15.51 12.43 -10.25
C ASP A 75 14.27 13.04 -9.56
N ASP A 76 13.13 13.08 -10.28
CA ASP A 76 11.84 13.47 -9.73
C ASP A 76 11.20 12.29 -8.96
N VAL A 77 10.36 12.63 -7.98
CA VAL A 77 9.65 11.64 -7.17
C VAL A 77 8.16 11.95 -7.04
N ILE A 78 7.34 10.90 -7.01
CA ILE A 78 5.95 10.97 -6.56
C ILE A 78 5.89 10.51 -5.11
N VAL A 79 5.33 11.34 -4.24
CA VAL A 79 5.08 11.01 -2.83
C VAL A 79 3.62 10.61 -2.68
N GLY A 80 3.38 9.37 -2.28
CA GLY A 80 2.06 8.78 -2.13
C GLY A 80 1.66 8.63 -0.66
N GLU A 81 0.51 9.20 -0.30
CA GLU A 81 -0.19 8.90 0.95
C GLU A 81 -1.30 7.88 0.66
N THR A 82 -1.36 6.81 1.46
CA THR A 82 -2.38 5.76 1.29
C THR A 82 -3.37 5.77 2.43
N LYS A 83 -4.66 5.62 2.10
CA LYS A 83 -5.72 5.59 3.10
C LYS A 83 -6.86 4.72 2.62
N SER A 84 -7.47 3.97 3.54
CA SER A 84 -8.74 3.32 3.26
C SER A 84 -9.86 4.35 3.09
N LEU A 85 -10.84 4.00 2.28
CA LEU A 85 -12.10 4.70 2.15
C LEU A 85 -12.91 4.43 3.41
N LYS A 86 -13.16 5.49 4.19
CA LYS A 86 -14.12 5.45 5.29
C LYS A 86 -15.39 6.14 4.81
N ASN A 87 -16.50 5.40 4.79
CA ASN A 87 -17.84 5.97 4.73
C ASN A 87 -18.21 6.59 6.07
#